data_AF-A0A8C9X153-F1
#
_entry.id   AF-A0A8C9X153-F1
#
_cell.length_a   1.000
_cell.length_b   1.000
_cell.length_c   1.000
_cell.angle_alpha   90.00
_cell.angle_beta   90.00
_cell.angle_gamma   90.00
#
_symmetry.space_group_name_H-M   'P 1'
#
loop_
_entity.id
_entity.type
_entity.pdbx_description
1 polymer ?
#
loop_
_entity_poly.entity_id
_entity_poly.type
_entity_poly.pdbx_seq_one_letter_code
_entity_poly.pdbx_strand_id
1 'polypeptide(L)'
;AGLCGCCWALRPRYKRLVDNIFPEDPEKLTFFALSAPEKLDRIAAYLSERLTRELNRHRYGYVCIAMEAMEQLLLACHCQSINLLVESFLSTLRLLLEFVKFANIEEDTPSYHRSYDFFVSRFSEMCHTEHEDTDIQNKIRVAGIRGLQGVVRKTVDDELQVNIWEPRHMEQIVPALLVNLQHESPAEQTEVCFRELLGRAAYGHITNAVRPVLMHLDSHSLWEGRSFAVQCFQIIMYSIQPQHSHLVIQQLLGHLDANSRTPASVRAGIVEVLSEAAAIEATGSVGPTVLEVFNTLLRQLRQSVDYQLTGYYDDDGKQETTSSEEKTLQDAVIKTIGSFANTLPVYQRSEVMLFIMGRIPVPGMYPALGSPNAGSNLLTALPSSFLEPLLSFTLMEDPEIRLLVLSILTSLIDRRHNAPRLSAAEDRCSRQDNLFIRKHAQRLYRHIYLTCKEESSGRSHYQALCALLAVVCVELTNEEVTVDLIRLVLALQELALSNQECLSVFNRCGVHAVCAAFLLLLSQLGPPPPLHQHVTQVIESRQSSAPHLLPQDLFCDKPR
;
A
#
# COMPACT_ATOMS: atom_id res chain seq x y z
N ALA A 1 55.75 6.74 56.35
CA ALA A 1 56.73 7.44 55.50
C ALA A 1 55.98 8.07 54.34
N GLY A 2 55.77 9.39 54.22
CA GLY A 2 56.57 10.51 54.70
C GLY A 2 57.46 11.07 53.59
N LEU A 3 56.88 11.36 52.40
CA LEU A 3 57.42 12.07 51.22
C LEU A 3 56.19 12.21 50.29
N CYS A 4 55.74 13.33 49.71
CA CYS A 4 56.31 14.63 49.39
C CYS A 4 55.14 15.61 49.20
N GLY A 5 54.89 16.49 50.17
CA GLY A 5 53.86 17.54 50.11
C GLY A 5 54.23 18.72 49.21
N CYS A 6 55.44 18.74 48.64
CA CYS A 6 55.98 19.86 47.86
C CYS A 6 55.66 19.77 46.36
N CYS A 7 55.18 18.61 45.86
CA CYS A 7 54.76 18.47 44.46
C CYS A 7 53.38 19.06 44.18
N TRP A 8 52.55 19.30 45.22
CA TRP A 8 51.27 19.97 45.05
C TRP A 8 51.46 21.40 44.55
N ALA A 9 52.49 22.13 45.01
CA ALA A 9 52.77 23.51 44.63
C ALA A 9 53.37 23.70 43.22
N LEU A 10 53.83 22.63 42.56
CA LEU A 10 54.35 22.61 41.19
C LEU A 10 53.34 22.11 40.15
N ARG A 11 52.21 21.52 40.59
CA ARG A 11 51.16 21.09 39.66
C ARG A 11 50.46 22.29 39.03
N PRO A 12 50.18 22.28 37.71
CA PRO A 12 49.41 23.35 37.08
C PRO A 12 48.08 23.60 37.81
N ARG A 13 47.69 24.87 37.97
CA ARG A 13 46.48 25.29 38.72
C ARG A 13 45.21 24.57 38.26
N TYR A 14 45.10 24.28 36.96
CA TYR A 14 43.97 23.55 36.39
C TYR A 14 43.88 22.09 36.86
N LYS A 15 45.01 21.39 37.04
CA LYS A 15 45.03 20.00 37.55
C LYS A 15 44.60 19.93 39.01
N ARG A 16 45.00 20.92 39.83
CA ARG A 16 44.57 21.01 41.24
C ARG A 16 43.08 21.29 41.36
N LEU A 17 42.56 22.18 40.50
CA LEU A 17 41.12 22.47 40.49
C LEU A 17 40.32 21.23 40.10
N VAL A 18 40.77 20.46 39.11
CA VAL A 18 40.18 19.15 38.77
C VAL A 18 40.33 18.14 39.92
N ASP A 19 41.49 18.11 40.59
CA ASP A 19 41.72 17.23 41.74
C ASP A 19 40.76 17.52 42.90
N ASN A 20 40.38 18.78 43.09
CA ASN A 20 39.56 19.27 44.21
C ASN A 20 38.05 19.02 44.07
N ILE A 21 37.56 18.71 42.85
CA ILE A 21 36.15 18.32 42.62
C ILE A 21 35.85 16.98 43.32
N PHE A 22 36.86 16.23 43.75
CA PHE A 22 36.68 14.93 44.37
C PHE A 22 37.02 15.07 45.86
N PRO A 23 36.06 15.29 46.78
CA PRO A 23 34.59 15.17 46.65
C PRO A 23 33.78 16.49 46.64
N GLU A 24 34.41 17.67 46.44
CA GLU A 24 33.70 18.97 46.48
C GLU A 24 32.92 19.31 45.18
N ASP A 25 32.03 20.30 45.26
CA ASP A 25 31.18 20.78 44.16
C ASP A 25 31.99 21.38 42.98
N PRO A 26 31.67 21.05 41.71
CA PRO A 26 32.32 21.61 40.51
C PRO A 26 32.27 23.13 40.30
N GLU A 27 31.49 23.91 41.05
CA GLU A 27 31.31 25.36 40.84
C GLU A 27 32.62 26.16 40.64
N LYS A 28 33.67 25.84 41.44
CA LYS A 28 34.99 26.52 41.35
C LYS A 28 35.73 26.19 40.06
N LEU A 29 35.53 24.99 39.51
CA LEU A 29 36.11 24.59 38.23
C LEU A 29 35.39 25.32 37.09
N THR A 30 34.06 25.39 37.15
CA THR A 30 33.22 26.06 36.16
C THR A 30 33.59 27.54 36.05
N PHE A 31 33.71 28.24 37.18
CA PHE A 31 34.16 29.64 37.19
C PHE A 31 35.57 29.82 36.61
N PHE A 32 36.49 28.90 36.90
CA PHE A 32 37.84 28.96 36.37
C PHE A 32 37.89 28.71 34.86
N ALA A 33 37.10 27.77 34.35
CA ALA A 33 36.97 27.48 32.93
C ALA A 33 36.43 28.69 32.15
N LEU A 34 35.42 29.39 32.68
CA LEU A 34 34.89 30.62 32.09
C LEU A 34 35.92 31.75 32.07
N SER A 35 36.72 31.87 33.14
CA SER A 35 37.76 32.91 33.24
C SER A 35 38.99 32.65 32.37
N ALA A 36 39.17 31.43 31.85
CA ALA A 36 40.36 31.02 31.11
C ALA A 36 40.04 29.99 30.00
N PRO A 37 39.34 30.41 28.92
CA PRO A 37 38.89 29.50 27.85
C PRO A 37 40.03 28.80 27.11
N GLU A 38 41.24 29.39 27.05
CA GLU A 38 42.42 28.76 26.43
C GLU A 38 42.93 27.52 27.20
N LYS A 39 42.52 27.34 28.45
CA LYS A 39 42.94 26.19 29.30
C LYS A 39 41.90 25.07 29.30
N LEU A 40 40.77 25.27 28.64
CA LEU A 40 39.63 24.35 28.61
C LEU A 40 40.05 22.98 28.07
N ASP A 41 40.82 22.95 26.98
CA ASP A 41 41.32 21.70 26.37
C ASP A 41 42.16 20.86 27.34
N ARG A 42 42.99 21.53 28.15
CA ARG A 42 43.86 20.87 29.14
C ARG A 42 43.08 20.41 30.37
N ILE A 43 42.01 21.13 30.72
CA ILE A 43 41.07 20.73 31.77
C ILE A 43 40.32 19.48 31.31
N ALA A 44 39.78 19.50 30.09
CA ALA A 44 39.07 18.39 29.47
C ALA A 44 39.90 17.11 29.40
N ALA A 45 41.10 17.19 28.81
CA ALA A 45 42.00 16.05 28.65
C ALA A 45 42.45 15.46 29.99
N TYR A 46 42.58 16.28 31.03
CA TYR A 46 42.96 15.80 32.36
C TYR A 46 41.78 15.21 33.13
N LEU A 47 40.60 15.80 32.98
CA LEU A 47 39.36 15.29 33.56
C LEU A 47 38.99 13.94 32.92
N SER A 48 39.20 13.79 31.62
CA SER A 48 39.02 12.53 30.89
C SER A 48 40.01 11.45 31.36
N GLU A 49 41.32 11.76 31.42
CA GLU A 49 42.35 10.83 31.94
C GLU A 49 42.02 10.36 33.37
N ARG A 50 41.51 11.26 34.20
CA ARG A 50 41.07 10.96 35.57
C ARG A 50 39.81 10.10 35.60
N LEU A 51 38.81 10.41 34.77
CA LEU A 51 37.59 9.63 34.62
C LEU A 51 37.92 8.18 34.29
N THR A 52 38.77 7.95 33.28
CA THR A 52 39.22 6.60 32.90
C THR A 52 39.92 5.88 34.05
N ARG A 53 40.73 6.60 34.84
CA ARG A 53 41.44 6.03 35.99
C ARG A 53 40.48 5.60 37.10
N GLU A 54 39.48 6.42 37.42
CA GLU A 54 38.50 6.09 38.47
C GLU A 54 37.51 5.02 38.01
N LEU A 55 37.20 4.97 36.72
CA LEU A 55 36.40 3.93 36.08
C LEU A 55 37.10 2.57 36.10
N ASN A 56 38.38 2.51 35.72
CA ASN A 56 39.20 1.29 35.84
C ASN A 56 39.33 0.80 37.30
N ARG A 57 39.13 1.70 38.27
CA ARG A 57 39.15 1.40 39.71
C ARG A 57 37.76 1.10 40.29
N HIS A 58 36.72 1.04 39.46
CA HIS A 58 35.33 0.75 39.84
C HIS A 58 34.77 1.71 40.90
N ARG A 59 35.20 2.98 40.89
CA ARG A 59 34.77 4.00 41.86
C ARG A 59 33.68 4.89 41.27
N TYR A 60 32.48 4.32 41.15
CA TYR A 60 31.35 4.95 40.46
C TYR A 60 30.91 6.30 41.06
N GLY A 61 30.99 6.48 42.38
CA GLY A 61 30.64 7.78 43.00
C GLY A 61 31.51 8.95 42.52
N TYR A 62 32.80 8.72 42.29
CA TYR A 62 33.69 9.73 41.72
C TYR A 62 33.44 9.93 40.23
N VAL A 63 33.07 8.86 39.52
CA VAL A 63 32.67 8.95 38.12
C VAL A 63 31.44 9.84 37.95
N CYS A 64 30.42 9.73 38.81
CA CYS A 64 29.24 10.60 38.78
C CYS A 64 29.60 12.08 39.00
N ILE A 65 30.46 12.37 39.99
CA ILE A 65 30.90 13.75 40.28
C ILE A 65 31.70 14.34 39.09
N ALA A 66 32.54 13.52 38.44
CA ALA A 66 33.25 13.93 37.24
C ALA A 66 32.28 14.26 36.10
N MET A 67 31.22 13.46 35.93
CA MET A 67 30.17 13.67 34.93
C MET A 67 29.37 14.95 35.20
N GLU A 68 28.98 15.23 36.44
CA GLU A 68 28.29 16.46 36.83
C GLU A 68 29.16 17.71 36.62
N ALA A 69 30.45 17.61 36.93
CA ALA A 69 31.41 18.67 36.63
C ALA A 69 31.53 18.95 35.12
N MET A 70 31.44 17.90 34.31
CA MET A 70 31.50 18.02 32.85
C MET A 70 30.22 18.63 32.28
N GLU A 71 29.04 18.26 32.80
CA GLU A 71 27.75 18.85 32.45
C GLU A 71 27.73 20.36 32.74
N GLN A 72 28.15 20.77 33.95
CA GLN A 72 28.23 22.18 34.31
C GLN A 72 29.23 22.95 33.43
N LEU A 73 30.35 22.35 33.06
CA LEU A 73 31.31 22.96 32.12
C LEU A 73 30.72 23.14 30.72
N LEU A 74 29.95 22.15 30.23
CA LEU A 74 29.28 22.21 28.93
C LEU A 74 28.19 23.30 28.92
N LEU A 75 27.38 23.40 29.97
CA LEU A 75 26.35 24.42 30.11
C LEU A 75 26.94 25.84 30.22
N ALA A 76 28.07 25.98 30.92
CA ALA A 76 28.67 27.28 31.17
C ALA A 76 29.45 27.82 29.95
N CYS A 77 30.07 26.95 29.15
CA CYS A 77 30.87 27.38 28.01
C CYS A 77 29.97 27.59 26.78
N HIS A 78 29.92 28.82 26.26
CA HIS A 78 29.26 29.12 24.99
C HIS A 78 30.29 29.50 23.92
N CYS A 79 30.24 28.78 22.80
CA CYS A 79 30.85 29.08 21.51
C CYS A 79 32.40 28.94 21.40
N GLN A 80 32.84 28.06 20.48
CA GLN A 80 34.20 27.87 19.91
C GLN A 80 35.19 26.87 20.54
N SER A 81 35.32 26.75 21.87
CA SER A 81 36.32 25.85 22.51
C SER A 81 35.82 24.43 22.84
N ILE A 82 34.56 24.12 22.51
CA ILE A 82 33.88 22.87 22.91
C ILE A 82 34.25 21.68 22.02
N ASN A 83 34.62 21.88 20.75
CA ASN A 83 34.88 20.78 19.81
C ASN A 83 36.03 19.86 20.26
N LEU A 84 37.09 20.42 20.86
CA LEU A 84 38.23 19.66 21.38
C LEU A 84 37.94 19.04 22.76
N LEU A 85 37.11 19.71 23.56
CA LEU A 85 36.61 19.21 24.85
C LEU A 85 35.71 17.98 24.63
N VAL A 86 34.85 18.03 23.62
CA VAL A 86 33.96 16.93 23.21
C VAL A 86 34.77 15.75 22.68
N GLU A 87 35.77 15.95 21.82
CA GLU A 87 36.59 14.84 21.31
C GLU A 87 37.38 14.10 22.41
N SER A 88 37.99 14.84 23.34
CA SER A 88 38.73 14.27 24.48
C SER A 88 37.80 13.60 25.50
N PHE A 89 36.58 14.12 25.70
CA PHE A 89 35.52 13.54 26.53
C PHE A 89 34.96 12.24 25.94
N LEU A 90 34.68 12.23 24.64
CA LEU A 90 34.11 11.11 23.90
C LEU A 90 35.02 9.88 23.84
N SER A 91 36.34 10.10 23.80
CA SER A 91 37.32 9.01 23.87
C SER A 91 37.23 8.21 25.18
N THR A 92 36.85 8.86 26.28
CA THR A 92 36.73 8.28 27.62
C THR A 92 35.34 7.77 27.98
N LEU A 93 34.33 8.19 27.21
CA LEU A 93 32.93 7.73 27.31
C LEU A 93 32.66 6.36 26.69
N ARG A 94 33.68 5.71 26.11
CA ARG A 94 33.63 4.30 25.66
C ARG A 94 33.14 3.30 26.74
N LEU A 95 33.00 3.72 27.99
CA LEU A 95 32.83 2.84 29.15
C LEU A 95 31.69 3.23 30.12
N LEU A 96 30.88 4.27 29.86
CA LEU A 96 29.85 4.69 30.84
C LEU A 96 28.43 4.78 30.29
N LEU A 97 27.58 4.00 30.97
CA LEU A 97 26.17 3.69 30.74
C LEU A 97 25.19 4.80 31.16
N GLU A 98 25.65 5.92 31.71
CA GLU A 98 24.80 6.98 32.30
C GLU A 98 24.80 8.28 31.47
N PHE A 99 24.58 8.15 30.16
CA PHE A 99 24.41 9.28 29.24
C PHE A 99 22.99 9.89 29.22
N VAL A 100 22.10 9.38 30.08
CA VAL A 100 20.68 9.77 30.16
C VAL A 100 20.48 11.27 30.45
N LYS A 101 21.46 11.94 31.09
CA LYS A 101 21.39 13.39 31.36
C LYS A 101 21.75 14.26 30.14
N PHE A 102 22.64 13.81 29.24
CA PHE A 102 23.01 14.58 28.05
C PHE A 102 21.85 14.68 27.03
N ALA A 103 21.03 13.63 26.95
CA ALA A 103 19.82 13.62 26.12
C ALA A 103 18.73 14.61 26.58
N ASN A 104 18.82 15.10 27.82
CA ASN A 104 17.85 16.02 28.43
C ASN A 104 18.32 17.48 28.52
N ILE A 105 19.46 17.85 27.93
CA ILE A 105 19.94 19.25 27.93
C ILE A 105 19.07 20.09 26.98
N GLU A 106 18.50 21.18 27.53
CA GLU A 106 17.53 22.12 26.93
C GLU A 106 17.94 22.71 25.57
N GLU A 107 16.92 23.12 24.80
CA GLU A 107 16.90 23.51 23.38
C GLU A 107 17.82 24.69 22.99
N ASP A 108 18.31 25.50 23.94
CA ASP A 108 19.00 26.77 23.64
C ASP A 108 20.54 26.68 23.50
N THR A 109 21.11 25.48 23.35
CA THR A 109 22.58 25.32 23.24
C THR A 109 23.05 25.30 21.76
N PRO A 110 23.96 26.18 21.32
CA PRO A 110 24.40 26.26 19.92
C PRO A 110 25.19 25.02 19.46
N SER A 111 24.95 24.63 18.20
CA SER A 111 25.15 23.27 17.68
C SER A 111 26.54 22.92 17.14
N TYR A 112 26.96 21.68 17.38
CA TYR A 112 28.31 21.17 17.15
C TYR A 112 28.49 20.53 15.76
N HIS A 113 28.78 21.33 14.73
CA HIS A 113 28.80 20.93 13.30
C HIS A 113 29.81 19.84 12.84
N ARG A 114 30.63 19.24 13.72
CA ARG A 114 31.61 18.19 13.30
C ARG A 114 31.64 16.95 14.17
N SER A 115 30.84 16.91 15.25
CA SER A 115 30.91 15.85 16.27
C SER A 115 29.71 14.90 16.22
N TYR A 116 28.65 15.22 15.48
CA TYR A 116 27.44 14.40 15.43
C TYR A 116 27.64 13.05 14.73
N ASP A 117 28.49 12.94 13.71
CA ASP A 117 28.83 11.65 13.07
C ASP A 117 29.33 10.63 14.10
N PHE A 118 30.16 11.07 15.05
CA PHE A 118 30.64 10.22 16.14
C PHE A 118 29.50 9.83 17.09
N PHE A 119 28.63 10.78 17.45
CA PHE A 119 27.48 10.51 18.33
C PHE A 119 26.49 9.53 17.70
N VAL A 120 26.15 9.73 16.42
CA VAL A 120 25.27 8.83 15.67
C VAL A 120 25.86 7.42 15.63
N SER A 121 27.14 7.29 15.29
CA SER A 121 27.82 6.00 15.25
C SER A 121 27.81 5.31 16.63
N ARG A 122 28.15 6.03 17.72
CA ARG A 122 28.20 5.44 19.06
C ARG A 122 26.83 5.08 19.63
N PHE A 123 25.84 5.95 19.48
CA PHE A 123 24.50 5.64 19.97
C PHE A 123 23.87 4.49 19.16
N SER A 124 24.17 4.39 17.86
CA SER A 124 23.76 3.23 17.05
C SER A 124 24.44 1.93 17.53
N GLU A 125 25.73 1.95 17.85
CA GLU A 125 26.42 0.79 18.45
C GLU A 125 25.79 0.35 19.79
N MET A 126 25.39 1.30 20.64
CA MET A 126 24.68 1.00 21.90
C MET A 126 23.32 0.31 21.64
N CYS A 127 22.62 0.71 20.59
CA CYS A 127 21.35 0.10 20.17
C CYS A 127 21.53 -1.36 19.72
N HIS A 128 22.71 -1.75 19.24
CA HIS A 128 23.02 -3.12 18.80
C HIS A 128 23.74 -3.96 19.87
N THR A 129 23.90 -3.45 21.10
CA THR A 129 24.65 -4.17 22.13
C THR A 129 23.97 -5.48 22.54
N GLU A 130 24.77 -6.53 22.68
CA GLU A 130 24.40 -7.83 23.23
C GLU A 130 25.16 -8.04 24.55
N HIS A 131 24.46 -8.48 25.59
CA HIS A 131 25.01 -8.66 26.93
C HIS A 131 24.36 -9.88 27.59
N GLU A 132 25.09 -10.58 28.47
CA GLU A 132 24.58 -11.80 29.14
C GLU A 132 23.36 -11.53 30.02
N ASP A 133 23.32 -10.35 30.64
CA ASP A 133 22.20 -9.85 31.43
C ASP A 133 21.27 -8.96 30.57
N THR A 134 20.02 -9.41 30.40
CA THR A 134 18.97 -8.74 29.63
C THR A 134 18.57 -7.38 30.22
N ASP A 135 18.64 -7.20 31.53
CA ASP A 135 18.28 -5.92 32.17
C ASP A 135 19.34 -4.85 31.89
N ILE A 136 20.62 -5.25 31.90
CA ILE A 136 21.73 -4.38 31.53
C ILE A 136 21.67 -4.08 30.03
N GLN A 137 21.42 -5.10 29.20
CA GLN A 137 21.24 -4.94 27.75
C GLN A 137 20.16 -3.91 27.43
N ASN A 138 18.99 -4.03 28.05
CA ASN A 138 17.86 -3.11 27.84
C ASN A 138 18.22 -1.69 28.28
N LYS A 139 18.92 -1.51 29.41
CA LYS A 139 19.39 -0.19 29.85
C LYS A 139 20.35 0.45 28.85
N ILE A 140 21.29 -0.32 28.28
CA ILE A 140 22.23 0.17 27.25
C ILE A 140 21.45 0.59 26.00
N ARG A 141 20.54 -0.26 25.52
CA ARG A 141 19.75 0.00 24.31
C ARG A 141 18.85 1.23 24.48
N VAL A 142 18.15 1.37 25.60
CA VAL A 142 17.34 2.57 25.93
C VAL A 142 18.20 3.83 25.97
N ALA A 143 19.40 3.76 26.55
CA ALA A 143 20.31 4.90 26.59
C ALA A 143 20.79 5.30 25.18
N GLY A 144 21.07 4.32 24.31
CA GLY A 144 21.37 4.54 22.90
C GLY A 144 20.24 5.25 22.16
N ILE A 145 19.00 4.75 22.31
CA ILE A 145 17.81 5.33 21.68
C ILE A 145 17.57 6.77 22.14
N ARG A 146 17.68 7.05 23.45
CA ARG A 146 17.56 8.42 23.97
C ARG A 146 18.67 9.34 23.46
N GLY A 147 19.88 8.80 23.31
CA GLY A 147 21.00 9.51 22.69
C GLY A 147 20.68 9.92 21.24
N LEU A 148 20.19 8.96 20.44
CA LEU A 148 19.74 9.23 19.06
C LEU A 148 18.59 10.25 19.03
N GLN A 149 17.60 10.11 19.90
CA GLN A 149 16.49 11.05 20.01
C GLN A 149 16.96 12.48 20.33
N GLY A 150 17.93 12.62 21.24
CA GLY A 150 18.55 13.90 21.56
C GLY A 150 19.31 14.52 20.38
N VAL A 151 19.99 13.70 19.57
CA VAL A 151 20.63 14.17 18.33
C VAL A 151 19.55 14.67 17.36
N VAL A 152 18.50 13.88 17.11
CA VAL A 152 17.40 14.23 16.20
C VAL A 152 16.75 15.56 16.57
N ARG A 153 16.46 15.80 17.85
CA ARG A 153 15.90 17.09 18.31
C ARG A 153 16.79 18.28 18.03
N LYS A 154 18.11 18.13 18.22
CA LYS A 154 19.07 19.25 18.11
C LYS A 154 19.44 19.60 16.67
N THR A 155 19.34 18.64 15.75
CA THR A 155 19.87 18.78 14.40
C THR A 155 18.86 19.16 13.32
N VAL A 156 17.56 19.03 13.60
CA VAL A 156 16.54 19.16 12.53
C VAL A 156 15.99 20.58 12.37
N ASP A 157 16.12 21.45 13.39
CA ASP A 157 15.49 22.77 13.38
C ASP A 157 16.41 23.92 12.92
N ASP A 158 17.61 23.65 12.41
CA ASP A 158 18.60 24.68 12.07
C ASP A 158 19.30 24.41 10.73
N GLU A 159 18.99 25.26 9.74
CA GLU A 159 19.43 25.15 8.34
C GLU A 159 20.95 25.24 8.14
N LEU A 160 21.71 25.67 9.16
CA LEU A 160 23.17 25.76 9.11
C LEU A 160 23.87 24.46 9.53
N GLN A 161 23.14 23.45 10.02
CA GLN A 161 23.69 22.26 10.68
C GLN A 161 24.07 21.09 9.76
N VAL A 162 24.80 20.11 10.32
CA VAL A 162 25.08 18.84 9.65
C VAL A 162 23.77 18.17 9.33
N ASN A 163 23.55 17.89 8.05
CA ASN A 163 22.31 17.31 7.59
C ASN A 163 22.22 15.85 8.05
N ILE A 164 21.51 15.61 9.15
CA ILE A 164 21.27 14.23 9.64
C ILE A 164 20.54 13.38 8.59
N TRP A 165 19.84 14.00 7.65
CA TRP A 165 19.13 13.32 6.57
C TRP A 165 20.06 12.81 5.47
N GLU A 166 21.37 13.04 5.58
CA GLU A 166 22.32 12.40 4.67
C GLU A 166 22.29 10.87 4.82
N PRO A 167 22.42 10.11 3.71
CA PRO A 167 22.32 8.66 3.73
C PRO A 167 23.24 8.00 4.76
N ARG A 168 24.48 8.50 4.94
CA ARG A 168 25.45 7.96 5.91
C ARG A 168 24.94 7.90 7.35
N HIS A 169 24.09 8.83 7.77
CA HIS A 169 23.54 8.88 9.12
C HIS A 169 22.25 8.08 9.20
N MET A 170 21.34 8.24 8.21
CA MET A 170 20.08 7.50 8.18
C MET A 170 20.27 5.99 8.07
N GLU A 171 21.30 5.52 7.35
CA GLU A 171 21.69 4.12 7.26
C GLU A 171 22.23 3.53 8.58
N GLN A 172 22.52 4.37 9.59
CA GLN A 172 22.89 3.92 10.93
C GLN A 172 21.71 4.05 11.91
N ILE A 173 21.04 5.21 11.90
CA ILE A 173 19.96 5.55 12.83
C ILE A 173 18.75 4.64 12.61
N VAL A 174 18.28 4.51 11.37
CA VAL A 174 17.04 3.78 11.07
C VAL A 174 17.18 2.29 11.41
N PRO A 175 18.23 1.56 10.98
CA PRO A 175 18.39 0.15 11.38
C PRO A 175 18.55 -0.05 12.88
N ALA A 176 19.25 0.86 13.58
CA ALA A 176 19.39 0.81 15.04
C ALA A 176 18.03 0.91 15.76
N LEU A 177 17.13 1.75 15.26
CA LEU A 177 15.76 1.82 15.76
C LEU A 177 14.97 0.56 15.41
N LEU A 178 15.00 0.11 14.15
CA LEU A 178 14.19 -1.04 13.71
C LEU A 178 14.51 -2.34 14.45
N VAL A 179 15.78 -2.62 14.74
CA VAL A 179 16.17 -3.80 15.56
C VAL A 179 15.55 -3.74 16.94
N ASN A 180 15.52 -2.56 17.57
CA ASN A 180 14.95 -2.39 18.91
C ASN A 180 13.42 -2.37 18.93
N LEU A 181 12.79 -2.04 17.80
CA LEU A 181 11.34 -2.08 17.65
C LEU A 181 10.80 -3.53 17.65
N GLN A 182 11.63 -4.51 17.25
CA GLN A 182 11.26 -5.94 17.27
C GLN A 182 11.25 -6.55 18.68
N HIS A 183 11.86 -5.89 19.67
CA HIS A 183 11.94 -6.39 21.05
C HIS A 183 10.91 -5.69 21.95
N GLU A 184 10.15 -6.44 22.77
CA GLU A 184 9.10 -5.89 23.66
C GLU A 184 9.58 -4.75 24.57
N SER A 185 10.85 -4.78 24.97
CA SER A 185 11.56 -3.69 25.64
C SER A 185 12.87 -3.51 24.88
N PRO A 186 13.15 -2.38 24.18
CA PRO A 186 12.64 -1.01 24.37
C PRO A 186 11.75 -0.46 23.23
N ALA A 187 10.78 -1.24 22.73
CA ALA A 187 9.94 -0.85 21.58
C ALA A 187 9.24 0.50 21.73
N GLU A 188 8.65 0.83 22.89
CA GLU A 188 7.89 2.07 23.07
C GLU A 188 8.76 3.32 22.89
N GLN A 189 9.94 3.35 23.52
CA GLN A 189 10.88 4.47 23.38
C GLN A 189 11.41 4.59 21.95
N THR A 190 11.60 3.45 21.30
CA THR A 190 12.03 3.38 19.90
C THR A 190 10.97 3.96 18.97
N GLU A 191 9.71 3.59 19.16
CA GLU A 191 8.60 4.11 18.38
C GLU A 191 8.49 5.63 18.54
N VAL A 192 8.56 6.14 19.76
CA VAL A 192 8.54 7.60 20.02
C VAL A 192 9.68 8.30 19.29
N CYS A 193 10.92 7.79 19.39
CA CYS A 193 12.07 8.35 18.68
C CYS A 193 11.88 8.31 17.15
N PHE A 194 11.31 7.23 16.62
CA PHE A 194 11.11 7.05 15.19
C PHE A 194 10.03 7.99 14.65
N ARG A 195 8.89 8.10 15.35
CA ARG A 195 7.82 9.07 15.04
C ARG A 195 8.35 10.49 15.05
N GLU A 196 9.17 10.81 16.05
CA GLU A 196 9.73 12.14 16.23
C GLU A 196 10.72 12.53 15.10
N LEU A 197 11.54 11.58 14.65
CA LEU A 197 12.38 11.74 13.47
C LEU A 197 11.52 11.99 12.23
N LEU A 198 10.60 11.08 11.92
CA LEU A 198 9.78 11.11 10.72
C LEU A 198 8.84 12.32 10.64
N GLY A 199 8.34 12.81 11.78
CA GLY A 199 7.47 13.98 11.85
C GLY A 199 8.13 15.28 11.43
N ARG A 200 9.47 15.33 11.42
CA ARG A 200 10.23 16.49 10.94
C ARG A 200 10.80 16.31 9.53
N ALA A 201 10.52 15.19 8.86
CA ALA A 201 11.03 14.93 7.52
C ALA A 201 10.33 15.82 6.47
N ALA A 202 11.11 16.68 5.81
CA ALA A 202 10.67 17.42 4.63
C ALA A 202 10.71 16.54 3.36
N TYR A 203 10.07 17.02 2.28
CA TYR A 203 9.97 16.34 0.97
C TYR A 203 11.27 15.63 0.51
N GLY A 204 12.41 16.33 0.54
CA GLY A 204 13.70 15.80 0.08
C GLY A 204 14.35 14.76 1.01
N HIS A 205 13.83 14.59 2.22
CA HIS A 205 14.40 13.72 3.25
C HIS A 205 13.66 12.38 3.39
N ILE A 206 12.40 12.31 2.94
CA ILE A 206 11.56 11.10 3.02
C ILE A 206 12.26 9.89 2.40
N THR A 207 12.84 10.05 1.20
CA THR A 207 13.54 8.96 0.51
C THR A 207 14.71 8.42 1.33
N ASN A 208 15.48 9.30 1.97
CA ASN A 208 16.63 8.89 2.78
C ASN A 208 16.22 8.25 4.10
N ALA A 209 15.02 8.56 4.62
CA ALA A 209 14.47 7.94 5.82
C ALA A 209 13.83 6.57 5.52
N VAL A 210 13.12 6.43 4.39
CA VAL A 210 12.38 5.20 4.03
C VAL A 210 13.29 4.13 3.43
N ARG A 211 14.29 4.50 2.62
CA ARG A 211 15.17 3.54 1.95
C ARG A 211 15.89 2.58 2.92
N PRO A 212 16.46 3.03 4.05
CA PRO A 212 17.05 2.13 5.04
C PRO A 212 16.04 1.17 5.67
N VAL A 213 14.77 1.56 5.80
CA VAL A 213 13.69 0.67 6.28
C VAL A 213 13.48 -0.48 5.32
N LEU A 214 13.35 -0.18 4.01
CA LEU A 214 13.20 -1.20 2.96
C LEU A 214 14.39 -2.17 2.96
N MET A 215 15.62 -1.65 3.01
CA MET A 215 16.84 -2.46 3.06
C MET A 215 16.91 -3.34 4.31
N HIS A 216 16.47 -2.83 5.47
CA HIS A 216 16.44 -3.60 6.71
C HIS A 216 15.44 -4.77 6.61
N LEU A 217 14.24 -4.52 6.07
CA LEU A 217 13.23 -5.56 5.88
C LEU A 217 13.68 -6.65 4.89
N ASP A 218 14.35 -6.26 3.79
CA ASP A 218 14.90 -7.20 2.82
C ASP A 218 16.00 -8.07 3.42
N SER A 219 16.97 -7.46 4.11
CA SER A 219 18.15 -8.16 4.66
C SER A 219 17.82 -9.14 5.78
N HIS A 220 16.72 -8.92 6.50
CA HIS A 220 16.27 -9.78 7.60
C HIS A 220 15.06 -10.66 7.22
N SER A 221 14.66 -10.69 5.94
CA SER A 221 13.51 -11.48 5.44
C SER A 221 12.19 -11.21 6.16
N LEU A 222 11.97 -9.97 6.62
CA LEU A 222 10.84 -9.60 7.48
C LEU A 222 9.53 -9.38 6.71
N TRP A 223 9.57 -9.45 5.37
CA TRP A 223 8.39 -9.37 4.52
C TRP A 223 7.48 -10.58 4.64
N GLU A 224 8.01 -11.76 4.99
CA GLU A 224 7.20 -12.99 5.08
C GLU A 224 6.30 -13.01 6.32
N GLY A 225 6.77 -12.43 7.43
CA GLY A 225 6.04 -12.33 8.70
C GLY A 225 4.97 -11.22 8.74
N ARG A 226 4.99 -10.32 7.74
CA ARG A 226 4.06 -9.21 7.40
C ARG A 226 3.76 -8.20 8.50
N SER A 227 3.39 -8.64 9.69
CA SER A 227 3.06 -7.87 10.89
C SER A 227 4.06 -6.75 11.20
N PHE A 228 5.36 -7.08 11.28
CA PHE A 228 6.39 -6.09 11.58
C PHE A 228 6.58 -5.06 10.46
N ALA A 229 6.54 -5.49 9.19
CA ALA A 229 6.64 -4.58 8.05
C ALA A 229 5.46 -3.61 8.01
N VAL A 230 4.23 -4.10 8.25
CA VAL A 230 3.02 -3.28 8.37
C VAL A 230 3.15 -2.28 9.52
N GLN A 231 3.60 -2.72 10.69
CA GLN A 231 3.79 -1.83 11.85
C GLN A 231 4.80 -0.70 11.55
N CYS A 232 5.94 -1.02 10.93
CA CYS A 232 6.93 -0.02 10.53
C CYS A 232 6.33 1.05 9.61
N PHE A 233 5.60 0.64 8.58
CA PHE A 233 5.00 1.57 7.63
C PHE A 233 3.77 2.30 8.18
N GLN A 234 3.02 1.73 9.11
CA GLN A 234 2.01 2.46 9.86
C GLN A 234 2.63 3.58 10.68
N ILE A 235 3.73 3.31 11.41
CA ILE A 235 4.47 4.36 12.14
C ILE A 235 4.94 5.45 11.17
N ILE A 236 5.49 5.09 10.01
CA ILE A 236 5.90 6.05 8.97
C ILE A 236 4.72 6.91 8.53
N MET A 237 3.64 6.29 8.05
CA MET A 237 2.50 6.99 7.46
C MET A 237 1.76 7.89 8.45
N TYR A 238 1.68 7.51 9.73
CA TYR A 238 1.07 8.36 10.76
C TYR A 238 1.96 9.49 11.26
N SER A 239 3.27 9.43 11.00
CA SER A 239 4.21 10.42 11.53
C SER A 239 4.57 11.49 10.53
N ILE A 240 4.70 11.14 9.25
CA ILE A 240 5.05 12.10 8.21
C ILE A 240 3.90 13.08 7.94
N GLN A 241 4.23 14.24 7.38
CA GLN A 241 3.22 15.21 6.96
C GLN A 241 2.35 14.62 5.83
N PRO A 242 1.00 14.79 5.86
CA PRO A 242 0.09 14.21 4.88
C PRO A 242 0.38 14.59 3.42
N GLN A 243 1.01 15.73 3.19
CA GLN A 243 1.43 16.17 1.85
C GLN A 243 2.56 15.34 1.25
N HIS A 244 3.30 14.57 2.06
CA HIS A 244 4.43 13.74 1.64
C HIS A 244 4.10 12.24 1.61
N SER A 245 2.89 11.83 1.99
CA SER A 245 2.45 10.42 2.01
C SER A 245 2.59 9.71 0.66
N HIS A 246 2.29 10.42 -0.43
CA HIS A 246 2.41 9.92 -1.79
C HIS A 246 3.84 9.46 -2.14
N LEU A 247 4.87 10.08 -1.57
CA LEU A 247 6.27 9.69 -1.80
C LEU A 247 6.57 8.32 -1.19
N VAL A 248 6.02 8.02 0.00
CA VAL A 248 6.20 6.71 0.64
C VAL A 248 5.55 5.61 -0.19
N ILE A 249 4.35 5.88 -0.70
CA ILE A 249 3.66 4.97 -1.63
C ILE A 249 4.50 4.76 -2.90
N GLN A 250 5.06 5.82 -3.49
CA GLN A 250 5.94 5.68 -4.65
C GLN A 250 7.20 4.86 -4.36
N GLN A 251 7.81 5.01 -3.18
CA GLN A 251 8.94 4.17 -2.77
C GLN A 251 8.53 2.69 -2.64
N LEU A 252 7.37 2.40 -2.05
CA LEU A 252 6.83 1.04 -1.96
C LEU A 252 6.52 0.43 -3.33
N LEU A 253 5.92 1.21 -4.24
CA LEU A 253 5.66 0.77 -5.62
C LEU A 253 6.96 0.47 -6.38
N GLY A 254 7.96 1.35 -6.27
CA GLY A 254 9.28 1.14 -6.85
C GLY A 254 9.98 -0.08 -6.27
N HIS A 255 9.82 -0.32 -4.96
CA HIS A 255 10.35 -1.51 -4.28
C HIS A 255 9.69 -2.79 -4.78
N LEU A 256 8.37 -2.79 -4.96
CA LEU A 256 7.63 -3.92 -5.51
C LEU A 256 8.06 -4.25 -6.94
N ASP A 257 8.24 -3.23 -7.79
CA ASP A 257 8.74 -3.42 -9.16
C ASP A 257 10.18 -3.96 -9.18
N ALA A 258 11.06 -3.45 -8.31
CA ALA A 258 12.44 -3.95 -8.17
C ALA A 258 12.49 -5.41 -7.68
N ASN A 259 11.51 -5.82 -6.87
CA ASN A 259 11.37 -7.18 -6.34
C ASN A 259 10.44 -8.08 -7.15
N SER A 260 10.11 -7.72 -8.40
CA SER A 260 9.18 -8.47 -9.27
C SER A 260 9.56 -9.95 -9.48
N ARG A 261 10.85 -10.30 -9.37
CA ARG A 261 11.38 -11.67 -9.52
C ARG A 261 11.66 -12.38 -8.19
N THR A 262 11.32 -11.78 -7.05
CA THR A 262 11.52 -12.41 -5.73
C THR A 262 10.35 -13.36 -5.40
N PRO A 263 10.50 -14.23 -4.37
CA PRO A 263 9.45 -15.15 -3.98
C PRO A 263 8.09 -14.46 -3.78
N ALA A 264 7.01 -15.15 -4.11
CA ALA A 264 5.66 -14.61 -3.98
C ALA A 264 5.33 -14.19 -2.54
N SER A 265 5.93 -14.85 -1.53
CA SER A 265 5.81 -14.49 -0.11
C SER A 265 6.26 -13.05 0.16
N VAL A 266 7.41 -12.67 -0.37
CA VAL A 266 8.00 -11.33 -0.22
C VAL A 266 7.15 -10.29 -0.97
N ARG A 267 6.79 -10.58 -2.23
CA ARG A 267 5.93 -9.70 -3.03
C ARG A 267 4.57 -9.48 -2.37
N ALA A 268 3.98 -10.52 -1.78
CA ALA A 268 2.71 -10.43 -1.06
C ALA A 268 2.84 -9.56 0.21
N GLY A 269 3.94 -9.67 0.95
CA GLY A 269 4.24 -8.80 2.08
C GLY A 269 4.32 -7.32 1.69
N ILE A 270 4.98 -7.01 0.57
CA ILE A 270 5.07 -5.63 0.05
C ILE A 270 3.69 -5.11 -0.36
N VAL A 271 2.88 -5.93 -1.05
CA VAL A 271 1.51 -5.58 -1.47
C VAL A 271 0.59 -5.34 -0.27
N GLU A 272 0.75 -6.09 0.81
CA GLU A 272 -0.03 -5.91 2.05
C GLU A 272 0.32 -4.60 2.74
N VAL A 273 1.61 -4.27 2.86
CA VAL A 273 2.07 -2.98 3.37
C VAL A 273 1.56 -1.82 2.51
N LEU A 274 1.59 -1.98 1.18
CA LEU A 274 1.06 -0.99 0.25
C LEU A 274 -0.45 -0.77 0.44
N SER A 275 -1.21 -1.85 0.68
CA SER A 275 -2.66 -1.77 0.96
C SER A 275 -2.95 -0.93 2.21
N GLU A 276 -2.22 -1.20 3.30
CA GLU A 276 -2.39 -0.46 4.55
C GLU A 276 -1.95 1.00 4.43
N ALA A 277 -0.81 1.26 3.77
CA ALA A 277 -0.35 2.63 3.52
C ALA A 277 -1.33 3.42 2.64
N ALA A 278 -1.86 2.81 1.58
CA ALA A 278 -2.84 3.44 0.70
C ALA A 278 -4.19 3.68 1.41
N ALA A 279 -4.59 2.81 2.33
CA ALA A 279 -5.79 3.01 3.15
C ALA A 279 -5.65 4.23 4.09
N ILE A 280 -4.46 4.47 4.64
CA ILE A 280 -4.18 5.66 5.45
C ILE A 280 -4.17 6.93 4.56
N GLU A 281 -3.54 6.88 3.39
CA GLU A 281 -3.43 8.00 2.45
C GLU A 281 -4.77 8.41 1.83
N ALA A 282 -5.72 7.48 1.69
CA ALA A 282 -7.06 7.76 1.18
C ALA A 282 -7.86 8.82 1.98
N THR A 283 -7.41 9.14 3.20
CA THR A 283 -7.96 10.26 3.99
C THR A 283 -7.41 11.64 3.59
N GLY A 284 -6.40 11.67 2.71
CA GLY A 284 -5.68 12.85 2.24
C GLY A 284 -5.79 13.10 0.72
N SER A 285 -4.78 13.74 0.13
CA SER A 285 -4.77 14.18 -1.28
C SER A 285 -4.52 13.03 -2.27
N VAL A 286 -5.57 12.23 -2.53
CA VAL A 286 -5.62 11.01 -3.38
C VAL A 286 -5.35 11.24 -4.88
N GLY A 287 -4.68 12.31 -5.29
CA GLY A 287 -4.64 12.76 -6.69
C GLY A 287 -3.64 12.03 -7.60
N PRO A 288 -2.32 12.14 -7.36
CA PRO A 288 -1.31 11.82 -8.38
C PRO A 288 -0.96 10.34 -8.50
N THR A 289 -0.96 9.61 -7.39
CA THR A 289 -0.40 8.25 -7.27
C THR A 289 -1.38 7.13 -7.55
N VAL A 290 -2.68 7.42 -7.61
CA VAL A 290 -3.74 6.40 -7.78
C VAL A 290 -3.52 5.57 -9.03
N LEU A 291 -3.31 6.21 -10.17
CA LEU A 291 -3.10 5.52 -11.44
C LEU A 291 -1.81 4.70 -11.42
N GLU A 292 -0.75 5.19 -10.78
CA GLU A 292 0.52 4.46 -10.64
C GLU A 292 0.34 3.20 -9.80
N VAL A 293 -0.39 3.29 -8.67
CA VAL A 293 -0.73 2.14 -7.82
C VAL A 293 -1.47 1.07 -8.63
N PHE A 294 -2.52 1.44 -9.36
CA PHE A 294 -3.26 0.47 -10.19
C PHE A 294 -2.39 -0.11 -11.31
N ASN A 295 -1.60 0.70 -12.00
CA ASN A 295 -0.71 0.24 -13.07
C ASN A 295 0.29 -0.82 -12.56
N THR A 296 0.94 -0.55 -11.43
CA THR A 296 1.92 -1.47 -10.84
C THR A 296 1.24 -2.72 -10.31
N LEU A 297 0.13 -2.61 -9.58
CA LEU A 297 -0.60 -3.78 -9.06
C LEU A 297 -1.10 -4.70 -10.20
N LEU A 298 -1.65 -4.13 -11.27
CA LEU A 298 -2.09 -4.90 -12.43
C LEU A 298 -0.92 -5.56 -13.17
N ARG A 299 0.23 -4.88 -13.26
CA ARG A 299 1.45 -5.47 -13.82
C ARG A 299 1.93 -6.66 -12.99
N GLN A 300 1.93 -6.54 -11.66
CA GLN A 300 2.31 -7.62 -10.74
C GLN A 300 1.34 -8.80 -10.83
N LEU A 301 0.03 -8.54 -10.96
CA LEU A 301 -0.98 -9.58 -11.17
C LEU A 301 -0.70 -10.37 -12.45
N ARG A 302 -0.45 -9.66 -13.56
CA ARG A 302 -0.09 -10.28 -14.84
C ARG A 302 1.17 -11.13 -14.73
N GLN A 303 2.23 -10.60 -14.12
CA GLN A 303 3.49 -11.34 -13.92
C GLN A 303 3.28 -12.58 -13.06
N SER A 304 2.49 -12.50 -12.00
CA SER A 304 2.18 -13.66 -11.14
C SER A 304 1.41 -14.75 -11.89
N VAL A 305 0.48 -14.38 -12.77
CA VAL A 305 -0.21 -15.34 -13.64
C VAL A 305 0.77 -15.99 -14.63
N ASP A 306 1.67 -15.21 -15.22
CA ASP A 306 2.70 -15.73 -16.12
C ASP A 306 3.62 -16.73 -15.37
N TYR A 307 4.08 -16.41 -14.16
CA TYR A 307 4.90 -17.30 -13.33
C TYR A 307 4.18 -18.57 -12.89
N GLN A 308 2.87 -18.48 -12.63
CA GLN A 308 2.06 -19.66 -12.33
C GLN A 308 1.98 -20.62 -13.53
N LEU A 309 1.96 -20.09 -14.76
CA LEU A 309 1.90 -20.89 -15.99
C LEU A 309 3.26 -21.48 -16.35
N THR A 310 4.35 -20.73 -16.16
CA THR A 310 5.71 -21.19 -16.49
C THR A 310 6.33 -22.05 -15.39
N GLY A 311 5.95 -21.83 -14.13
CA GLY A 311 6.52 -22.49 -12.95
C GLY A 311 7.85 -21.88 -12.47
N TYR A 312 8.32 -20.80 -13.12
CA TYR A 312 9.62 -20.17 -12.82
C TYR A 312 9.52 -18.64 -12.78
N TYR A 313 10.31 -18.01 -11.90
CA TYR A 313 10.44 -16.56 -11.78
C TYR A 313 11.32 -15.92 -12.86
N ASP A 314 12.14 -16.73 -13.52
CA ASP A 314 13.11 -16.33 -14.51
C ASP A 314 12.94 -17.09 -15.84
N ASP A 315 13.34 -16.45 -16.94
CA ASP A 315 13.32 -17.06 -18.27
C ASP A 315 14.33 -18.22 -18.41
N ASP A 316 15.29 -18.30 -17.48
CA ASP A 316 16.38 -19.29 -17.45
C ASP A 316 16.02 -20.56 -16.63
N GLY A 317 14.85 -20.56 -15.98
CA GLY A 317 14.29 -21.72 -15.27
C GLY A 317 15.04 -22.14 -14.00
N LYS A 318 15.68 -21.21 -13.28
CA LYS A 318 16.50 -21.52 -12.08
C LYS A 318 15.77 -21.27 -10.78
N GLN A 319 14.76 -20.41 -10.77
CA GLN A 319 14.01 -20.08 -9.56
C GLN A 319 12.57 -20.59 -9.70
N GLU A 320 12.30 -21.72 -9.07
CA GLU A 320 10.98 -22.37 -9.09
C GLU A 320 9.97 -21.62 -8.21
N THR A 321 8.72 -21.59 -8.67
CA THR A 321 7.56 -21.09 -7.91
C THR A 321 6.51 -22.17 -7.76
N THR A 322 5.70 -22.09 -6.71
CA THR A 322 4.52 -22.94 -6.55
C THR A 322 3.25 -22.22 -6.97
N SER A 323 2.35 -22.94 -7.65
CA SER A 323 1.03 -22.38 -8.04
C SER A 323 0.20 -21.91 -6.83
N SER A 324 0.45 -22.43 -5.63
CA SER A 324 -0.26 -22.02 -4.42
C SER A 324 0.21 -20.65 -3.91
N GLU A 325 1.51 -20.39 -3.97
CA GLU A 325 2.09 -19.13 -3.52
C GLU A 325 1.74 -17.98 -4.48
N GLU A 326 1.79 -18.23 -5.80
CA GLU A 326 1.33 -17.23 -6.78
C GLU A 326 -0.15 -16.90 -6.62
N LYS A 327 -1.02 -17.89 -6.38
CA LYS A 327 -2.45 -17.62 -6.10
C LYS A 327 -2.65 -16.74 -4.87
N THR A 328 -1.85 -16.97 -3.83
CA THR A 328 -1.91 -16.15 -2.60
C THR A 328 -1.51 -14.71 -2.89
N LEU A 329 -0.49 -14.49 -3.74
CA LEU A 329 -0.11 -13.16 -4.21
C LEU A 329 -1.21 -12.52 -5.08
N GLN A 330 -1.79 -13.27 -6.02
CA GLN A 330 -2.89 -12.79 -6.86
C GLN A 330 -4.08 -12.34 -6.01
N ASP A 331 -4.50 -13.13 -5.03
CA ASP A 331 -5.58 -12.79 -4.11
C ASP A 331 -5.25 -11.53 -3.29
N ALA A 332 -4.02 -11.40 -2.82
CA ALA A 332 -3.57 -10.21 -2.10
C ALA A 332 -3.63 -8.96 -3.00
N VAL A 333 -3.14 -9.05 -4.23
CA VAL A 333 -3.18 -7.95 -5.21
C VAL A 333 -4.61 -7.55 -5.54
N ILE A 334 -5.49 -8.53 -5.80
CA ILE A 334 -6.91 -8.30 -6.10
C ILE A 334 -7.60 -7.62 -4.91
N LYS A 335 -7.35 -8.11 -3.69
CA LYS A 335 -7.89 -7.53 -2.46
C LYS A 335 -7.42 -6.08 -2.28
N THR A 336 -6.15 -5.79 -2.54
CA THR A 336 -5.58 -4.43 -2.46
C THR A 336 -6.21 -3.50 -3.50
N ILE A 337 -6.32 -3.95 -4.76
CA ILE A 337 -7.00 -3.22 -5.84
C ILE A 337 -8.45 -2.89 -5.44
N GLY A 338 -9.19 -3.87 -4.90
CA GLY A 338 -10.57 -3.68 -4.46
C GLY A 338 -10.69 -2.72 -3.27
N SER A 339 -9.85 -2.89 -2.26
CA SER A 339 -9.80 -2.01 -1.07
C SER A 339 -9.51 -0.56 -1.48
N PHE A 340 -8.50 -0.35 -2.32
CA PHE A 340 -8.11 0.97 -2.81
C PHE A 340 -9.15 1.57 -3.76
N ALA A 341 -9.80 0.77 -4.61
CA ALA A 341 -10.90 1.26 -5.45
C ALA A 341 -12.09 1.75 -4.62
N ASN A 342 -12.38 1.10 -3.48
CA ASN A 342 -13.46 1.52 -2.59
C ASN A 342 -13.18 2.85 -1.87
N THR A 343 -11.91 3.17 -1.62
CA THR A 343 -11.53 4.43 -0.98
C THR A 343 -11.55 5.63 -1.92
N LEU A 344 -11.54 5.41 -3.25
CA LEU A 344 -11.64 6.49 -4.24
C LEU A 344 -13.02 7.15 -4.28
N PRO A 345 -13.10 8.44 -4.63
CA PRO A 345 -14.35 9.10 -4.99
C PRO A 345 -15.06 8.39 -6.15
N VAL A 346 -16.40 8.40 -6.14
CA VAL A 346 -17.26 7.64 -7.08
C VAL A 346 -16.90 7.86 -8.57
N TYR A 347 -16.47 9.06 -8.95
CA TYR A 347 -16.10 9.39 -10.33
C TYR A 347 -14.77 8.72 -10.78
N GLN A 348 -13.80 8.55 -9.87
CA GLN A 348 -12.53 7.87 -10.16
C GLN A 348 -12.69 6.35 -10.15
N ARG A 349 -13.68 5.81 -9.43
CA ARG A 349 -13.98 4.36 -9.44
C ARG A 349 -14.30 3.85 -10.84
N SER A 350 -15.06 4.61 -11.63
CA SER A 350 -15.38 4.23 -13.01
C SER A 350 -14.17 4.28 -13.96
N GLU A 351 -13.21 5.17 -13.72
CA GLU A 351 -11.97 5.25 -14.52
C GLU A 351 -11.00 4.11 -14.18
N VAL A 352 -10.91 3.75 -12.90
CA VAL A 352 -10.12 2.60 -12.44
C VAL A 352 -10.72 1.29 -12.93
N MET A 353 -12.04 1.12 -12.86
CA MET A 353 -12.72 -0.05 -13.41
C MET A 353 -12.48 -0.14 -14.92
N LEU A 354 -12.55 0.98 -15.63
CA LEU A 354 -12.22 1.06 -17.06
C LEU A 354 -10.76 0.67 -17.33
N PHE A 355 -9.83 1.13 -16.49
CA PHE A 355 -8.40 0.85 -16.61
C PHE A 355 -8.09 -0.64 -16.38
N ILE A 356 -8.68 -1.22 -15.34
CA ILE A 356 -8.60 -2.65 -15.01
C ILE A 356 -9.13 -3.50 -16.17
N MET A 357 -10.33 -3.18 -16.67
CA MET A 357 -10.95 -3.90 -17.79
C MET A 357 -10.14 -3.74 -19.09
N GLY A 358 -9.58 -2.56 -19.33
CA GLY A 358 -8.71 -2.26 -20.47
C GLY A 358 -7.37 -2.98 -20.48
N ARG A 359 -6.92 -3.51 -19.33
CA ARG A 359 -5.57 -4.07 -19.16
C ARG A 359 -5.55 -5.55 -18.81
N ILE A 360 -6.59 -6.11 -18.16
CA ILE A 360 -6.61 -7.53 -17.82
C ILE A 360 -8.03 -8.13 -17.85
N PRO A 361 -8.29 -9.11 -18.71
CA PRO A 361 -9.44 -9.99 -18.57
C PRO A 361 -9.07 -11.17 -17.66
N VAL A 362 -9.24 -11.02 -16.33
CA VAL A 362 -9.09 -12.17 -15.41
C VAL A 362 -10.47 -12.70 -15.00
N PRO A 363 -10.79 -13.97 -15.27
CA PRO A 363 -11.95 -14.64 -14.68
C PRO A 363 -11.80 -14.71 -13.15
N GLY A 364 -12.76 -14.16 -12.38
CA GLY A 364 -12.83 -14.32 -10.92
C GLY A 364 -12.67 -13.06 -10.06
N MET A 365 -12.37 -11.89 -10.64
CA MET A 365 -12.14 -10.64 -9.88
C MET A 365 -13.41 -9.93 -9.38
N TYR A 366 -14.56 -10.28 -9.95
CA TYR A 366 -15.80 -9.51 -9.82
C TYR A 366 -16.64 -9.77 -8.56
N PRO A 367 -16.62 -10.96 -7.91
CA PRO A 367 -17.24 -11.12 -6.60
C PRO A 367 -16.57 -10.26 -5.50
N ALA A 368 -15.29 -9.92 -5.65
CA ALA A 368 -14.50 -9.16 -4.68
C ALA A 368 -14.59 -7.64 -4.84
N LEU A 369 -15.04 -7.14 -6.01
CA LEU A 369 -15.18 -5.70 -6.31
C LEU A 369 -16.41 -5.03 -5.67
N GLY A 370 -17.13 -5.75 -4.81
CA GLY A 370 -18.37 -5.29 -4.20
C GLY A 370 -19.52 -5.25 -5.21
N SER A 371 -20.70 -5.70 -4.79
CA SER A 371 -21.93 -5.36 -5.52
C SER A 371 -22.03 -3.83 -5.56
N PRO A 372 -21.99 -3.17 -6.73
CA PRO A 372 -22.18 -1.74 -6.78
C PRO A 372 -23.58 -1.47 -6.21
N ASN A 373 -23.63 -0.82 -5.05
CA ASN A 373 -24.82 -0.54 -4.25
C ASN A 373 -26.11 -0.57 -5.09
N ALA A 374 -26.94 -1.59 -4.83
CA ALA A 374 -28.18 -1.93 -5.53
C ALA A 374 -29.29 -0.84 -5.54
N GLY A 375 -28.95 0.40 -5.17
CA GLY A 375 -29.86 1.56 -5.14
C GLY A 375 -29.34 2.82 -5.84
N SER A 376 -28.27 2.76 -6.64
CA SER A 376 -27.69 3.94 -7.29
C SER A 376 -28.12 4.12 -8.76
N ASN A 377 -28.14 5.38 -9.21
CA ASN A 377 -28.62 5.80 -10.53
C ASN A 377 -27.82 5.11 -11.66
N LEU A 378 -28.47 4.54 -12.67
CA LEU A 378 -27.81 3.84 -13.79
C LEU A 378 -26.81 4.72 -14.55
N LEU A 379 -27.08 6.03 -14.67
CA LEU A 379 -26.17 7.00 -15.28
C LEU A 379 -24.88 7.24 -14.47
N THR A 380 -24.93 7.04 -13.16
CA THR A 380 -23.74 7.14 -12.29
C THR A 380 -23.01 5.80 -12.16
N ALA A 381 -23.74 4.68 -12.21
CA ALA A 381 -23.15 3.34 -12.16
C ALA A 381 -22.51 2.93 -13.51
N LEU A 382 -23.08 3.38 -14.63
CA LEU A 382 -22.62 3.11 -15.99
C LEU A 382 -22.41 4.40 -16.79
N PRO A 383 -21.38 5.20 -16.48
CA PRO A 383 -21.03 6.36 -17.30
C PRO A 383 -20.61 5.92 -18.71
N SER A 384 -20.75 6.82 -19.68
CA SER A 384 -20.50 6.50 -21.10
C SER A 384 -19.06 6.07 -21.37
N SER A 385 -18.10 6.63 -20.62
CA SER A 385 -16.69 6.26 -20.63
C SER A 385 -16.43 4.82 -20.18
N PHE A 386 -17.31 4.26 -19.35
CA PHE A 386 -17.21 2.88 -18.85
C PHE A 386 -17.99 1.89 -19.74
N LEU A 387 -19.21 2.23 -20.12
CA LEU A 387 -20.09 1.34 -20.88
C LEU A 387 -19.53 1.01 -22.27
N GLU A 388 -18.91 1.98 -22.95
CA GLU A 388 -18.43 1.77 -24.33
C GLU A 388 -17.28 0.75 -24.41
N PRO A 389 -16.26 0.81 -23.54
CA PRO A 389 -15.23 -0.22 -23.48
C PRO A 389 -15.77 -1.57 -22.97
N LEU A 390 -16.66 -1.57 -21.96
CA LEU A 390 -17.32 -2.79 -21.49
C LEU A 390 -18.07 -3.51 -22.63
N LEU A 391 -18.81 -2.75 -23.45
CA LEU A 391 -19.49 -3.29 -24.63
C LEU A 391 -18.49 -3.78 -25.68
N SER A 392 -17.37 -3.10 -25.91
CA SER A 392 -16.37 -3.58 -26.87
C SER A 392 -15.79 -4.96 -26.52
N PHE A 393 -15.69 -5.28 -25.21
CA PHE A 393 -15.24 -6.59 -24.75
C PHE A 393 -16.25 -7.72 -25.02
N THR A 394 -17.53 -7.43 -25.29
CA THR A 394 -18.49 -8.47 -25.73
C THR A 394 -18.22 -8.95 -27.15
N LEU A 395 -17.25 -8.36 -27.85
CA LEU A 395 -16.84 -8.69 -29.23
C LEU A 395 -15.37 -9.14 -29.31
N MET A 396 -14.76 -9.52 -28.19
CA MET A 396 -13.43 -10.12 -28.20
C MET A 396 -13.43 -11.49 -28.87
N GLU A 397 -12.27 -11.90 -29.39
CA GLU A 397 -12.08 -13.24 -29.99
C GLU A 397 -12.24 -14.36 -28.95
N ASP A 398 -11.83 -14.10 -27.71
CA ASP A 398 -11.91 -15.06 -26.60
C ASP A 398 -13.35 -15.24 -26.09
N PRO A 399 -13.94 -16.45 -26.21
CA PRO A 399 -15.30 -16.71 -25.77
C PRO A 399 -15.48 -16.61 -24.25
N GLU A 400 -14.50 -16.96 -23.42
CA GLU A 400 -14.66 -16.90 -21.96
C GLU A 400 -14.77 -15.45 -21.47
N ILE A 401 -13.97 -14.56 -22.05
CA ILE A 401 -14.01 -13.12 -21.75
C ILE A 401 -15.36 -12.54 -22.13
N ARG A 402 -15.88 -12.86 -23.33
CA ARG A 402 -17.20 -12.39 -23.75
C ARG A 402 -18.29 -12.85 -22.78
N LEU A 403 -18.26 -14.11 -22.35
CA LEU A 403 -19.26 -14.65 -21.44
C LEU A 403 -19.24 -13.93 -20.08
N LEU A 404 -18.04 -13.70 -19.56
CA LEU A 404 -17.83 -12.96 -18.31
C LEU A 404 -18.37 -11.54 -18.40
N VAL A 405 -18.07 -10.84 -19.51
CA VAL A 405 -18.53 -9.47 -19.76
C VAL A 405 -20.06 -9.41 -19.89
N LEU A 406 -20.68 -10.36 -20.58
CA LEU A 406 -22.14 -10.47 -20.67
C LEU A 406 -22.78 -10.66 -19.27
N SER A 407 -22.16 -11.49 -18.42
CA SER A 407 -22.59 -11.68 -17.02
C SER A 407 -22.46 -10.38 -16.21
N ILE A 408 -21.34 -9.67 -16.33
CA ILE A 408 -21.11 -8.38 -15.65
C ILE A 408 -22.16 -7.36 -16.10
N LEU A 409 -22.34 -7.20 -17.41
CA LEU A 409 -23.30 -6.26 -17.98
C LEU A 409 -24.73 -6.58 -17.51
N THR A 410 -25.11 -7.87 -17.49
CA THR A 410 -26.41 -8.31 -16.99
C THR A 410 -26.58 -7.95 -15.52
N SER A 411 -25.58 -8.23 -14.67
CA SER A 411 -25.60 -7.91 -13.24
C SER A 411 -25.69 -6.41 -12.96
N LEU A 412 -25.00 -5.58 -13.75
CA LEU A 412 -25.01 -4.12 -13.60
C LEU A 412 -26.36 -3.51 -13.99
N ILE A 413 -27.07 -4.10 -14.94
CA ILE A 413 -28.42 -3.65 -15.35
C ILE A 413 -29.48 -4.26 -14.41
N ASP A 414 -29.29 -5.49 -13.95
CA ASP A 414 -30.21 -6.24 -13.09
C ASP A 414 -30.17 -5.81 -11.62
N ARG A 415 -30.55 -4.55 -11.36
CA ARG A 415 -30.51 -3.96 -10.01
C ARG A 415 -31.47 -4.61 -9.03
N ARG A 416 -32.56 -5.23 -9.51
CA ARG A 416 -33.58 -5.87 -8.65
C ARG A 416 -33.44 -7.39 -8.56
N HIS A 417 -32.37 -7.96 -9.11
CA HIS A 417 -32.16 -9.41 -9.17
C HIS A 417 -33.36 -10.15 -9.80
N ASN A 418 -33.84 -9.62 -10.92
CA ASN A 418 -34.92 -10.18 -11.73
C ASN A 418 -34.46 -11.37 -12.60
N ALA A 419 -33.15 -11.55 -12.82
CA ALA A 419 -32.61 -12.70 -13.55
C ALA A 419 -33.12 -14.08 -13.05
N PRO A 420 -33.22 -14.35 -11.72
CA PRO A 420 -33.81 -15.58 -11.19
C PRO A 420 -35.35 -15.58 -11.08
N ARG A 421 -36.02 -14.42 -11.16
CA ARG A 421 -37.48 -14.27 -10.99
C ARG A 421 -38.02 -13.29 -12.01
N LEU A 422 -38.26 -13.77 -13.23
CA LEU A 422 -38.90 -13.00 -14.31
C LEU A 422 -40.41 -12.80 -14.02
N SER A 423 -40.75 -12.24 -12.87
CA SER A 423 -42.11 -11.83 -12.50
C SER A 423 -42.37 -10.39 -12.97
N ALA A 424 -43.61 -10.12 -13.36
CA ALA A 424 -44.05 -8.83 -13.92
C ALA A 424 -43.49 -7.63 -13.13
N ALA A 425 -42.87 -6.69 -13.84
CA ALA A 425 -42.36 -5.45 -13.26
C ALA A 425 -43.54 -4.58 -12.78
N GLU A 426 -43.82 -4.59 -11.47
CA GLU A 426 -44.88 -3.79 -10.88
C GLU A 426 -44.52 -2.30 -10.74
N ASP A 427 -43.25 -1.92 -10.92
CA ASP A 427 -42.79 -0.53 -10.75
C ASP A 427 -42.26 0.11 -12.04
N ARG A 428 -42.75 1.33 -12.31
CA ARG A 428 -42.46 2.14 -13.50
C ARG A 428 -40.98 2.56 -13.54
N CYS A 429 -40.37 2.43 -14.72
CA CYS A 429 -39.03 2.91 -15.08
C CYS A 429 -38.79 4.38 -14.64
N SER A 430 -37.68 4.65 -13.95
CA SER A 430 -37.41 5.98 -13.40
C SER A 430 -37.08 7.01 -14.50
N ARG A 431 -37.20 8.31 -14.21
CA ARG A 431 -36.81 9.38 -15.16
C ARG A 431 -35.35 9.28 -15.60
N GLN A 432 -34.48 8.80 -14.72
CA GLN A 432 -33.05 8.65 -15.00
C GLN A 432 -32.76 7.43 -15.86
N ASP A 433 -33.50 6.33 -15.67
CA ASP A 433 -33.40 5.13 -16.51
C ASP A 433 -33.84 5.44 -17.95
N ASN A 434 -34.86 6.30 -18.11
CA ASN A 434 -35.26 6.84 -19.42
C ASN A 434 -34.15 7.67 -20.08
N LEU A 435 -33.42 8.49 -19.31
CA LEU A 435 -32.26 9.25 -19.80
C LEU A 435 -31.09 8.32 -20.20
N PHE A 436 -30.83 7.28 -19.40
CA PHE A 436 -29.84 6.25 -19.70
C PHE A 436 -30.15 5.55 -21.03
N ILE A 437 -31.38 5.05 -21.19
CA ILE A 437 -31.86 4.42 -22.42
C ILE A 437 -31.68 5.34 -23.62
N ARG A 438 -32.13 6.59 -23.53
CA ARG A 438 -32.01 7.55 -24.64
C ARG A 438 -30.56 7.76 -25.07
N LYS A 439 -29.61 7.65 -24.15
CA LYS A 439 -28.18 7.85 -24.43
C LYS A 439 -27.47 6.58 -24.91
N HIS A 440 -27.90 5.41 -24.43
CA HIS A 440 -27.11 4.17 -24.52
C HIS A 440 -27.78 3.00 -25.24
N ALA A 441 -29.10 3.04 -25.46
CA ALA A 441 -29.87 1.92 -26.02
C ALA A 441 -29.36 1.43 -27.38
N GLN A 442 -29.13 2.34 -28.32
CA GLN A 442 -28.65 1.98 -29.66
C GLN A 442 -27.33 1.19 -29.61
N ARG A 443 -26.42 1.56 -28.72
CA ARG A 443 -25.13 0.88 -28.55
C ARG A 443 -25.31 -0.49 -27.92
N LEU A 444 -26.15 -0.59 -26.90
CA LEU A 444 -26.50 -1.86 -26.25
C LEU A 444 -27.10 -2.84 -27.27
N TYR A 445 -28.09 -2.41 -28.04
CA TYR A 445 -28.76 -3.24 -29.05
C TYR A 445 -27.80 -3.70 -30.14
N ARG A 446 -26.92 -2.80 -30.60
CA ARG A 446 -25.90 -3.14 -31.58
C ARG A 446 -24.95 -4.24 -31.07
N HIS A 447 -24.51 -4.17 -29.82
CA HIS A 447 -23.60 -5.17 -29.27
C HIS A 447 -24.29 -6.50 -29.01
N ILE A 448 -25.56 -6.50 -28.57
CA ILE A 448 -26.36 -7.74 -28.49
C ILE A 448 -26.47 -8.40 -29.87
N TYR A 449 -26.75 -7.62 -30.92
CA TYR A 449 -26.80 -8.13 -32.30
C TYR A 449 -25.46 -8.72 -32.75
N LEU A 450 -24.36 -7.98 -32.54
CA LEU A 450 -23.03 -8.43 -32.97
C LEU A 450 -22.55 -9.65 -32.18
N THR A 451 -22.80 -9.73 -30.87
CA THR A 451 -22.41 -10.91 -30.08
C THR A 451 -23.21 -12.17 -30.49
N CYS A 452 -24.47 -12.03 -30.92
CA CYS A 452 -25.23 -13.14 -31.52
C CYS A 452 -24.62 -13.65 -32.84
N LYS A 453 -23.89 -12.78 -33.56
CA LYS A 453 -23.24 -13.06 -34.84
C LYS A 453 -21.87 -13.74 -34.68
N GLU A 454 -21.29 -13.73 -33.49
CA GLU A 454 -19.98 -14.32 -33.22
C GLU A 454 -19.99 -15.85 -33.36
N GLU A 455 -19.10 -16.39 -34.20
CA GLU A 455 -19.05 -17.82 -34.53
C GLU A 455 -18.59 -18.68 -33.33
N SER A 456 -17.64 -18.19 -32.53
CA SER A 456 -17.13 -18.89 -31.34
C SER A 456 -18.10 -18.85 -30.14
N SER A 457 -19.32 -18.34 -30.30
CA SER A 457 -20.34 -18.33 -29.24
C SER A 457 -20.93 -19.72 -29.00
N GLY A 458 -20.84 -20.18 -27.75
CA GLY A 458 -21.40 -21.44 -27.27
C GLY A 458 -22.78 -21.28 -26.61
N ARG A 459 -23.27 -22.37 -26.01
CA ARG A 459 -24.55 -22.42 -25.29
C ARG A 459 -24.66 -21.35 -24.20
N SER A 460 -23.61 -21.19 -23.39
CA SER A 460 -23.58 -20.25 -22.28
C SER A 460 -23.73 -18.80 -22.73
N HIS A 461 -23.18 -18.44 -23.91
CA HIS A 461 -23.34 -17.10 -24.49
C HIS A 461 -24.80 -16.81 -24.84
N TYR A 462 -25.48 -17.74 -25.51
CA TYR A 462 -26.90 -17.56 -25.86
C TYR A 462 -27.81 -17.51 -24.63
N GLN A 463 -27.48 -18.24 -23.57
CA GLN A 463 -28.17 -18.11 -22.27
C GLN A 463 -27.96 -16.73 -21.64
N ALA A 464 -26.72 -16.24 -21.62
CA ALA A 464 -26.39 -14.92 -21.09
C ALA A 464 -27.05 -13.79 -21.90
N LEU A 465 -27.12 -13.93 -23.22
CA LEU A 465 -27.82 -12.98 -24.11
C LEU A 465 -29.34 -12.97 -23.87
N CYS A 466 -29.95 -14.15 -23.64
CA CYS A 466 -31.36 -14.22 -23.24
C CYS A 466 -31.60 -13.48 -21.91
N ALA A 467 -30.76 -13.73 -20.91
CA ALA A 467 -30.87 -13.09 -19.60
C ALA A 467 -30.71 -11.57 -19.71
N LEU A 468 -29.73 -11.10 -20.48
CA LEU A 468 -29.50 -9.69 -20.74
C LEU A 468 -30.72 -9.03 -21.41
N LEU A 469 -31.26 -9.62 -22.47
CA LEU A 469 -32.45 -9.10 -23.15
C LEU A 469 -33.67 -9.05 -22.23
N ALA A 470 -33.86 -10.08 -21.41
CA ALA A 470 -34.94 -10.14 -20.43
C ALA A 470 -34.81 -9.05 -19.36
N VAL A 471 -33.61 -8.90 -18.79
CA VAL A 471 -33.29 -7.87 -17.81
C VAL A 471 -33.50 -6.48 -18.40
N VAL A 472 -33.01 -6.19 -19.60
CA VAL A 472 -33.21 -4.89 -20.26
C VAL A 472 -34.71 -4.59 -20.47
N CYS A 473 -35.51 -5.59 -20.83
CA CYS A 473 -36.95 -5.43 -21.01
C CYS A 473 -37.70 -5.14 -19.69
N VAL A 474 -37.34 -5.84 -18.61
CA VAL A 474 -38.03 -5.77 -17.31
C VAL A 474 -37.52 -4.61 -16.44
N GLU A 475 -36.23 -4.27 -16.49
CA GLU A 475 -35.63 -3.18 -15.71
C GLU A 475 -35.82 -1.82 -16.36
N LEU A 476 -35.76 -1.75 -17.69
CA LEU A 476 -35.80 -0.50 -18.45
C LEU A 476 -37.10 -0.36 -19.24
N THR A 477 -38.20 -0.88 -18.68
CA THR A 477 -39.50 -0.97 -19.36
C THR A 477 -40.02 0.42 -19.76
N ASN A 478 -40.07 0.65 -21.07
CA ASN A 478 -40.69 1.80 -21.72
C ASN A 478 -41.25 1.31 -23.08
N GLU A 479 -42.33 1.91 -23.58
CA GLU A 479 -42.90 1.60 -24.89
C GLU A 479 -41.85 1.74 -26.02
N GLU A 480 -41.01 2.79 -25.98
CA GLU A 480 -39.93 2.99 -26.95
C GLU A 480 -38.93 1.82 -26.93
N VAL A 481 -38.51 1.41 -25.72
CA VAL A 481 -37.57 0.29 -25.51
C VAL A 481 -38.17 -1.02 -26.00
N THR A 482 -39.45 -1.26 -25.68
CA THR A 482 -40.15 -2.49 -26.06
C THR A 482 -40.22 -2.62 -27.59
N VAL A 483 -40.56 -1.53 -28.28
CA VAL A 483 -40.60 -1.51 -29.76
C VAL A 483 -39.22 -1.75 -30.36
N ASP A 484 -38.18 -1.12 -29.82
CA ASP A 484 -36.81 -1.30 -30.33
C ASP A 484 -36.26 -2.70 -30.06
N LEU A 485 -36.58 -3.31 -28.91
CA LEU A 485 -36.23 -4.70 -28.63
C LEU A 485 -36.95 -5.68 -29.56
N ILE A 486 -38.23 -5.43 -29.90
CA ILE A 486 -38.94 -6.22 -30.92
C ILE A 486 -38.23 -6.10 -32.27
N ARG A 487 -37.85 -4.88 -32.69
CA ARG A 487 -37.08 -4.67 -33.93
C ARG A 487 -35.74 -5.42 -33.92
N LEU A 488 -35.03 -5.39 -32.79
CA LEU A 488 -33.78 -6.12 -32.61
C LEU A 488 -33.99 -7.64 -32.77
N VAL A 489 -35.03 -8.20 -32.16
CA VAL A 489 -35.34 -9.64 -32.25
C VAL A 489 -35.74 -10.06 -33.66
N LEU A 490 -36.46 -9.21 -34.40
CA LEU A 490 -36.75 -9.44 -35.81
C LEU A 490 -35.49 -9.39 -36.68
N ALA A 491 -34.57 -8.46 -36.42
CA ALA A 491 -33.27 -8.40 -37.10
C ALA A 491 -32.41 -9.65 -36.79
N LEU A 492 -32.42 -10.13 -35.54
CA LEU A 492 -31.78 -11.39 -35.16
C LEU A 492 -32.40 -12.60 -35.88
N GLN A 493 -33.73 -12.61 -36.05
CA GLN A 493 -34.39 -13.67 -36.80
C GLN A 493 -34.00 -13.64 -38.29
N GLU A 494 -33.89 -12.46 -38.90
CA GLU A 494 -33.40 -12.31 -40.27
C GLU A 494 -31.93 -12.75 -40.41
N LEU A 495 -31.09 -12.40 -39.44
CA LEU A 495 -29.70 -12.86 -39.36
C LEU A 495 -29.59 -14.39 -39.40
N ALA A 496 -30.41 -15.10 -38.63
CA ALA A 496 -30.41 -16.56 -38.59
C ALA A 496 -30.91 -17.21 -39.90
N LEU A 497 -31.80 -16.53 -40.63
CA LEU A 497 -32.36 -16.97 -41.91
C LEU A 497 -31.45 -16.63 -43.10
N SER A 498 -30.63 -15.60 -43.00
CA SER A 498 -29.75 -15.14 -44.08
C SER A 498 -28.69 -16.19 -44.42
N ASN A 499 -28.52 -16.44 -45.72
CA ASN A 499 -27.42 -17.28 -46.23
C ASN A 499 -26.16 -16.49 -46.56
N GLN A 500 -26.16 -15.17 -46.37
CA GLN A 500 -25.01 -14.31 -46.65
C GLN A 500 -23.99 -14.31 -45.52
N GLU A 501 -24.39 -14.67 -44.30
CA GLU A 501 -23.51 -14.68 -43.13
C GLU A 501 -23.05 -16.10 -42.77
N CYS A 502 -21.76 -16.23 -42.44
CA CYS A 502 -21.09 -17.51 -42.12
C CYS A 502 -21.44 -18.01 -40.71
N LEU A 503 -22.72 -18.10 -40.36
CA LEU A 503 -23.16 -18.70 -39.10
C LEU A 503 -23.29 -20.21 -39.25
N SER A 504 -22.67 -20.95 -38.32
CA SER A 504 -22.87 -22.38 -38.19
C SER A 504 -24.34 -22.72 -37.90
N VAL A 505 -24.74 -23.96 -38.18
CA VAL A 505 -26.10 -24.44 -37.86
C VAL A 505 -26.41 -24.27 -36.37
N PHE A 506 -25.44 -24.53 -35.50
CA PHE A 506 -25.60 -24.35 -34.06
C PHE A 506 -25.88 -22.88 -33.70
N ASN A 507 -25.10 -21.94 -34.24
CA ASN A 507 -25.29 -20.51 -33.97
C ASN A 507 -26.64 -20.01 -34.49
N ARG A 508 -27.10 -20.49 -35.67
CA ARG A 508 -28.44 -20.18 -36.20
C ARG A 508 -29.55 -20.67 -35.26
N CYS A 509 -29.42 -21.89 -34.74
CA CYS A 509 -30.34 -22.43 -33.73
C CYS A 509 -30.29 -21.62 -32.43
N GLY A 510 -29.07 -21.22 -32.02
CA GLY A 510 -28.78 -20.28 -30.94
C GLY A 510 -29.60 -19.01 -31.03
N VAL A 511 -29.47 -18.30 -32.13
CA VAL A 511 -30.19 -17.04 -32.37
C VAL A 511 -31.70 -17.25 -32.37
N HIS A 512 -32.20 -18.31 -33.02
CA HIS A 512 -33.64 -18.62 -32.99
C HIS A 512 -34.18 -18.95 -31.58
N ALA A 513 -33.38 -19.61 -30.75
CA ALA A 513 -33.72 -19.87 -29.35
C ALA A 513 -33.79 -18.55 -28.55
N VAL A 514 -32.84 -17.62 -28.75
CA VAL A 514 -32.89 -16.29 -28.13
C VAL A 514 -34.16 -15.53 -28.54
N CYS A 515 -34.50 -15.52 -29.84
CA CYS A 515 -35.72 -14.89 -30.33
C CYS A 515 -36.98 -15.52 -29.69
N ALA A 516 -37.04 -16.85 -29.60
CA ALA A 516 -38.17 -17.57 -29.03
C ALA A 516 -38.32 -17.28 -27.52
N ALA A 517 -37.23 -17.31 -26.75
CA ALA A 517 -37.23 -16.99 -25.33
C ALA A 517 -37.76 -15.58 -25.07
N PHE A 518 -37.23 -14.61 -25.83
CA PHE A 518 -37.59 -13.21 -25.63
C PHE A 518 -39.05 -12.91 -26.03
N LEU A 519 -39.51 -13.41 -27.18
CA LEU A 519 -40.91 -13.22 -27.60
C LEU A 519 -41.89 -13.91 -26.66
N LEU A 520 -41.53 -15.07 -26.11
CA LEU A 520 -42.32 -15.74 -25.09
C LEU A 520 -42.43 -14.87 -23.82
N LEU A 521 -41.30 -14.35 -23.32
CA LEU A 521 -41.28 -13.43 -22.18
C LEU A 521 -42.13 -12.18 -22.45
N LEU A 522 -41.93 -11.53 -23.60
CA LEU A 522 -42.67 -10.33 -23.97
C LEU A 522 -44.17 -10.60 -24.06
N SER A 523 -44.58 -11.75 -24.61
CA SER A 523 -46.00 -12.14 -24.66
C SER A 523 -46.65 -12.34 -23.28
N GLN A 524 -45.85 -12.59 -22.23
CA GLN A 524 -46.29 -12.71 -20.85
C GLN A 524 -46.31 -11.36 -20.12
N LEU A 525 -45.48 -10.39 -20.55
CA LEU A 525 -45.37 -9.04 -19.98
C LEU A 525 -46.30 -8.01 -20.67
N GLY A 526 -46.70 -8.22 -21.93
CA GLY A 526 -47.76 -7.47 -22.67
C GLY A 526 -47.48 -7.29 -24.19
N PRO A 527 -48.42 -6.91 -25.11
CA PRO A 527 -49.92 -6.85 -25.10
C PRO A 527 -50.56 -7.97 -26.01
N PRO A 528 -51.75 -7.78 -26.63
CA PRO A 528 -53.05 -8.44 -26.36
C PRO A 528 -53.10 -9.97 -26.62
N PRO A 529 -54.24 -10.68 -26.41
CA PRO A 529 -54.39 -12.12 -26.72
C PRO A 529 -53.80 -12.60 -28.07
N PRO A 530 -53.83 -11.82 -29.18
CA PRO A 530 -53.30 -12.27 -30.47
C PRO A 530 -51.79 -12.54 -30.50
N LEU A 531 -50.97 -11.70 -29.86
CA LEU A 531 -49.51 -11.91 -29.87
C LEU A 531 -49.17 -13.15 -29.04
N HIS A 532 -49.78 -13.28 -27.86
CA HIS A 532 -49.63 -14.46 -27.02
C HIS A 532 -50.11 -15.74 -27.74
N GLN A 533 -51.25 -15.69 -28.42
CA GLN A 533 -51.76 -16.81 -29.20
C GLN A 533 -50.80 -17.17 -30.35
N HIS A 534 -50.30 -16.19 -31.09
CA HIS A 534 -49.36 -16.43 -32.18
C HIS A 534 -48.04 -17.03 -31.69
N VAL A 535 -47.44 -16.44 -30.64
CA VAL A 535 -46.20 -16.97 -30.05
C VAL A 535 -46.42 -18.40 -29.54
N THR A 536 -47.54 -18.67 -28.86
CA THR A 536 -47.88 -20.02 -28.38
C THR A 536 -47.98 -21.01 -29.53
N GLN A 537 -48.69 -20.67 -30.61
CA GLN A 537 -48.80 -21.51 -31.81
C GLN A 537 -47.43 -21.80 -32.44
N VAL A 538 -46.55 -20.79 -32.52
CA VAL A 538 -45.19 -20.96 -33.05
C VAL A 538 -44.36 -21.88 -32.17
N ILE A 539 -44.45 -21.74 -30.84
CA ILE A 539 -43.75 -22.61 -29.88
C ILE A 539 -44.25 -24.05 -30.00
N GLU A 540 -45.57 -24.29 -30.02
CA GLU A 540 -46.16 -25.62 -30.19
C GLU A 540 -45.75 -26.26 -31.52
N SER A 541 -45.78 -25.49 -32.61
CA SER A 541 -45.31 -25.98 -33.92
C SER A 541 -43.83 -26.39 -33.86
N ARG A 542 -42.96 -25.55 -33.29
CA ARG A 542 -41.53 -25.87 -33.15
C ARG A 542 -41.27 -27.07 -32.25
N GLN A 543 -42.02 -27.24 -31.17
CA GLN A 543 -41.91 -28.43 -30.31
C GLN A 543 -42.14 -29.72 -31.10
N SER A 544 -43.09 -29.70 -32.05
CA SER A 544 -43.40 -30.87 -32.88
C SER A 544 -42.41 -31.10 -34.03
N SER A 545 -41.94 -30.04 -34.70
CA SER A 545 -41.23 -30.16 -35.99
C SER A 545 -39.75 -29.73 -35.96
N ALA A 546 -39.36 -28.86 -35.03
CA ALA A 546 -38.02 -28.27 -34.97
C ALA A 546 -37.62 -27.88 -33.52
N PRO A 547 -37.52 -28.86 -32.60
CA PRO A 547 -37.25 -28.61 -31.18
C PRO A 547 -35.92 -27.87 -30.94
N HIS A 548 -34.90 -28.13 -31.75
CA HIS A 548 -33.58 -27.48 -31.69
C HIS A 548 -33.60 -25.95 -31.84
N LEU A 549 -34.71 -25.35 -32.31
CA LEU A 549 -34.90 -23.90 -32.39
C LEU A 549 -35.46 -23.28 -31.10
N LEU A 550 -35.68 -24.09 -30.06
CA LEU A 550 -36.24 -23.68 -28.79
C LEU A 550 -35.19 -23.63 -27.68
N PRO A 551 -35.35 -22.71 -26.70
CA PRO A 551 -34.47 -22.62 -25.54
C PRO A 551 -34.30 -23.94 -24.79
N GLN A 552 -35.37 -24.73 -24.65
CA GLN A 552 -35.38 -25.94 -23.83
C GLN A 552 -34.41 -27.02 -24.34
N ASP A 553 -34.29 -27.16 -25.66
CA ASP A 553 -33.41 -28.15 -26.28
C ASP A 553 -31.98 -27.63 -26.48
N LEU A 554 -31.80 -26.34 -26.75
CA LEU A 554 -30.46 -25.77 -26.86
C LEU A 554 -29.77 -25.60 -25.50
N PHE A 555 -30.55 -25.34 -24.45
CA PHE A 555 -30.06 -25.11 -23.10
C PHE A 555 -30.01 -26.38 -22.26
N CYS A 556 -30.01 -27.57 -22.86
CA CYS A 556 -29.78 -28.84 -22.17
C CYS A 556 -28.32 -29.32 -22.31
N ASP A 557 -27.89 -30.25 -21.45
CA ASP A 557 -26.48 -30.70 -21.38
C ASP A 557 -26.00 -31.50 -22.61
N LYS A 558 -26.93 -31.89 -23.48
CA LYS A 558 -26.65 -32.52 -24.79
C LYS A 558 -27.66 -32.06 -25.85
N PRO A 559 -27.45 -30.89 -26.48
CA PRO A 559 -28.33 -30.45 -27.57
C PRO A 559 -28.31 -31.47 -28.72
N ARG A 560 -29.48 -31.79 -29.26
CA ARG A 560 -29.67 -32.80 -30.32
C ARG A 560 -29.28 -32.30 -31.71
#